data_AF-A0A224YC12-F1
#
_entry.id   AF-A0A224YC12-F1
#
_cell.length_a   1.000
_cell.length_b   1.000
_cell.length_c   1.000
_cell.angle_alpha   90.00
_cell.angle_beta   90.00
_cell.angle_gamma   90.00
#
_symmetry.space_group_name_H-M   'P 1'
#
loop_
_entity.id
_entity.type
_entity.pdbx_description
1 polymer ?
#
loop_
_entity_poly.entity_id
_entity_poly.type
_entity_poly.pdbx_seq_one_letter_code
_entity_poly.pdbx_strand_id
1 'polypeptide(L)'
;MYVLQEEGNKAGRNYSLRYWNDTENCAIFTTQDPETANPLCEMHVWNSTIERQLTECSRVYNDQCNSSHPVYNSTCQAYVEKDYFVEFELNDYWRDMLD
;
A
#
# COMPACT_ATOMS: atom_id res chain seq x y z
N MET A 1 5.85 -15.39 6.73
CA MET A 1 6.66 -14.32 6.10
C MET A 1 6.74 -13.19 7.11
N TYR A 2 7.91 -12.63 7.38
CA TYR A 2 8.04 -11.55 8.36
C TYR A 2 7.95 -10.19 7.67
N VAL A 3 7.05 -9.32 8.13
CA VAL A 3 6.94 -7.93 7.65
C VAL A 3 7.14 -7.00 8.83
N LEU A 4 8.00 -5.99 8.65
CA LEU A 4 8.28 -4.96 9.66
C LEU A 4 7.26 -3.83 9.49
N GLN A 5 6.68 -3.37 10.60
CA GLN A 5 5.69 -2.28 10.57
C GLN A 5 6.34 -0.89 10.43
N GLU A 6 7.61 -0.75 10.82
CA GLU A 6 8.44 0.45 10.66
C GLU A 6 9.80 0.02 10.08
N GLU A 7 10.44 0.88 9.28
CA GLU A 7 11.84 0.68 8.89
C GLU A 7 12.74 0.80 10.13
N GLY A 8 13.47 -0.25 10.47
CA GLY A 8 14.39 -0.26 11.61
C GLY A 8 14.47 -1.57 12.37
N ASN A 9 15.20 -1.56 13.48
CA ASN A 9 15.64 -2.73 14.25
C ASN A 9 14.55 -3.33 15.18
N LYS A 10 13.27 -3.26 14.80
CA LYS A 10 12.15 -3.89 15.52
C LYS A 10 11.96 -5.33 15.04
N ALA A 11 11.38 -6.19 15.87
CA ALA A 11 11.02 -7.54 15.44
C ALA A 11 9.84 -7.48 14.45
N GLY A 12 9.98 -8.16 13.30
CA GLY A 12 8.91 -8.25 12.30
C GLY A 12 7.73 -9.08 12.79
N ARG A 13 6.53 -8.77 12.31
CA ARG A 13 5.34 -9.59 12.56
C ARG A 13 5.33 -10.77 11.60
N ASN A 14 4.92 -11.94 12.06
CA ASN A 14 4.80 -13.12 11.22
C ASN A 14 3.43 -13.18 10.55
N TYR A 15 3.41 -12.87 9.27
CA TYR A 15 2.22 -12.95 8.43
C TYR A 15 2.12 -14.30 7.73
N SER A 16 0.88 -14.78 7.64
CA SER A 16 0.47 -15.89 6.77
C SER A 16 -0.36 -15.34 5.62
N LEU A 17 0.06 -15.61 4.38
CA LEU A 17 -0.75 -15.36 3.19
C LEU A 17 -1.89 -16.38 3.16
N ARG A 18 -3.13 -15.89 3.10
CA ARG A 18 -4.34 -16.73 3.07
C ARG A 18 -4.94 -16.85 1.68
N TYR A 19 -4.89 -15.76 0.92
CA TYR A 19 -5.48 -15.71 -0.40
C TYR A 19 -4.75 -14.68 -1.26
N TRP A 20 -4.70 -14.97 -2.55
CA TRP A 20 -4.08 -14.15 -3.58
C TRP A 20 -4.94 -14.22 -4.83
N ASN A 21 -5.22 -13.08 -5.45
CA ASN A 21 -5.98 -13.00 -6.68
C ASN A 21 -5.30 -12.04 -7.67
N ASP A 22 -4.77 -12.61 -8.75
CA ASP A 22 -4.09 -11.84 -9.81
C ASP A 22 -5.04 -10.94 -10.60
N THR A 23 -6.28 -11.39 -10.82
CA THR A 23 -7.27 -10.64 -11.61
C THR A 23 -7.72 -9.38 -10.90
N GLU A 24 -8.02 -9.48 -9.61
CA GLU A 24 -8.43 -8.36 -8.77
C GLU A 24 -7.23 -7.56 -8.22
N ASN A 25 -6.00 -8.09 -8.38
CA ASN A 25 -4.76 -7.57 -7.78
C ASN A 25 -4.94 -7.29 -6.29
N CYS A 26 -5.16 -8.35 -5.53
CA CYS A 26 -5.30 -8.30 -4.09
C CYS A 26 -4.59 -9.47 -3.40
N ALA A 27 -4.32 -9.28 -2.11
CA ALA A 27 -3.84 -10.32 -1.22
C ALA A 27 -4.45 -10.19 0.17
N ILE A 28 -4.76 -11.32 0.82
CA ILE A 28 -5.29 -11.36 2.18
C ILE A 28 -4.26 -12.04 3.08
N PHE A 29 -3.91 -11.36 4.15
CA PHE A 29 -2.95 -11.82 5.15
C PHE A 29 -3.60 -11.93 6.52
N THR A 30 -3.07 -12.84 7.33
CA THR A 30 -3.39 -12.92 8.76
C THR A 30 -2.14 -12.93 9.60
N THR A 31 -2.15 -12.25 10.73
CA THR A 31 -1.13 -12.35 11.78
C THR A 31 -1.81 -12.59 13.12
N GLN A 32 -1.08 -13.19 14.06
CA GLN A 32 -1.55 -13.31 15.43
C GLN A 32 -1.54 -11.93 16.09
N ASP A 33 -2.64 -11.58 16.75
CA ASP A 33 -2.70 -10.42 17.63
C ASP A 33 -1.99 -10.78 18.95
N PRO A 34 -0.96 -10.03 19.40
CA PRO A 34 -0.36 -10.26 20.70
C PRO A 34 -1.28 -9.88 21.87
N GLU A 35 -2.28 -9.02 21.65
CA GLU A 35 -3.16 -8.49 22.69
C GLU A 35 -4.50 -9.23 22.75
N THR A 36 -4.91 -9.90 21.67
CA THR A 36 -6.18 -10.63 21.60
C THR A 36 -6.00 -12.06 21.09
N ALA A 37 -6.95 -12.95 21.41
CA ALA A 37 -6.94 -14.32 20.87
C ALA A 37 -7.40 -14.39 19.40
N ASN A 38 -7.83 -13.27 18.81
CA ASN A 38 -8.33 -13.22 17.45
C ASN A 38 -7.19 -12.91 16.48
N PRO A 39 -7.15 -13.53 15.29
CA PRO A 39 -6.20 -13.15 14.27
C PRO A 39 -6.50 -11.74 13.75
N LEU A 40 -5.46 -10.92 13.58
CA LEU A 40 -5.55 -9.71 12.78
C LEU A 40 -5.57 -10.10 11.30
N CYS A 41 -6.47 -9.48 10.55
CA CYS A 41 -6.59 -9.63 9.12
C CYS A 41 -6.22 -8.34 8.40
N GLU A 42 -5.56 -8.48 7.26
CA GLU A 42 -5.25 -7.36 6.38
C GLU A 42 -5.54 -7.75 4.93
N MET A 43 -6.23 -6.87 4.20
CA MET A 43 -6.40 -6.99 2.75
C MET A 43 -5.57 -5.89 2.08
N HIS A 44 -4.63 -6.32 1.23
CA HIS A 44 -3.78 -5.46 0.45
C HIS A 44 -4.29 -5.43 -0.99
N VAL A 45 -4.43 -4.24 -1.56
CA VAL A 45 -4.97 -4.03 -2.90
C VAL A 45 -4.03 -3.08 -3.64
N TRP A 46 -3.81 -3.33 -4.93
CA TRP A 46 -2.90 -2.54 -5.73
C TRP A 46 -3.49 -1.16 -5.98
N ASN A 47 -2.64 -0.14 -6.03
CA ASN A 47 -3.09 1.24 -6.28
C ASN A 47 -3.89 1.36 -7.60
N SER A 48 -3.52 0.60 -8.64
CA SER A 48 -4.23 0.59 -9.92
C SER A 48 -5.65 0.02 -9.88
N THR A 49 -5.99 -0.74 -8.83
CA THR A 49 -7.28 -1.41 -8.67
C THR A 49 -8.02 -1.01 -7.39
N ILE A 50 -7.46 -0.12 -6.58
CA ILE A 50 -7.98 0.21 -5.24
C ILE A 50 -9.37 0.87 -5.25
N GLU A 51 -9.72 1.57 -6.33
CA GLU A 51 -11.04 2.17 -6.52
C GLU A 51 -12.05 1.24 -7.21
N ARG A 52 -11.59 0.07 -7.68
CA ARG A 52 -12.47 -0.89 -8.36
C ARG A 52 -13.25 -1.71 -7.33
N GLN A 53 -14.42 -2.19 -7.75
CA GLN A 53 -15.15 -3.16 -6.96
C GLN A 53 -14.41 -4.51 -6.97
N LEU A 54 -14.03 -4.99 -5.79
CA LEU A 54 -13.40 -6.30 -5.60
C LEU A 54 -14.49 -7.28 -5.17
N THR A 55 -14.72 -8.34 -5.94
CA THR A 55 -15.76 -9.33 -5.67
C THR A 55 -15.22 -10.48 -4.84
N GLU A 56 -14.21 -11.19 -5.36
CA GLU A 56 -13.69 -12.39 -4.72
C GLU A 56 -12.85 -12.06 -3.48
N CYS A 57 -12.01 -11.03 -3.55
CA CYS A 57 -11.20 -10.61 -2.41
C CYS A 57 -12.08 -10.17 -1.23
N SER A 58 -13.13 -9.38 -1.50
CA SER A 58 -14.07 -8.96 -0.46
C SER A 58 -14.82 -10.14 0.13
N ARG A 59 -15.26 -11.10 -0.71
CA ARG A 59 -15.93 -12.31 -0.24
C ARG A 59 -15.03 -13.12 0.69
N VAL A 60 -13.81 -13.46 0.25
CA VAL A 60 -12.86 -14.25 1.04
C VAL A 60 -12.46 -13.53 2.32
N TYR A 61 -12.27 -12.20 2.27
CA TYR A 61 -11.94 -11.40 3.45
C TYR A 61 -13.08 -11.45 4.48
N ASN A 62 -14.33 -11.24 4.06
CA ASN A 62 -15.49 -11.28 4.95
C ASN A 62 -15.76 -12.68 5.51
N ASP A 63 -15.48 -13.74 4.73
CA ASP A 63 -15.64 -15.13 5.19
C ASP A 63 -14.61 -15.50 6.27
N GLN A 64 -13.41 -14.89 6.24
CA GLN A 64 -12.30 -15.23 7.13
C GLN A 64 -12.14 -14.27 8.32
N CYS A 65 -12.69 -13.06 8.22
CA CYS A 65 -12.41 -11.97 9.15
C CYS A 65 -13.71 -11.35 9.68
N ASN A 66 -13.85 -11.36 11.01
CA ASN A 66 -15.12 -10.99 11.67
C ASN A 66 -15.41 -9.48 11.68
N SER A 67 -14.38 -8.63 11.65
CA SER A 67 -14.52 -7.18 11.67
C SER A 67 -13.57 -6.51 10.69
N SER A 68 -14.02 -5.42 10.08
CA SER A 68 -13.26 -4.66 9.10
C SER A 68 -13.41 -3.17 9.35
N HIS A 69 -12.36 -2.43 9.08
CA HIS A 69 -12.39 -0.97 9.01
C HIS A 69 -11.56 -0.55 7.79
N PRO A 70 -12.04 0.42 6.99
CA PRO A 70 -11.28 0.89 5.84
C PRO A 70 -10.04 1.66 6.33
N VAL A 71 -8.86 1.23 5.90
CA VAL A 71 -7.59 1.92 6.18
C VAL A 71 -7.25 2.92 5.07
N TYR A 72 -7.63 2.62 3.83
CA TYR A 72 -7.46 3.52 2.70
C TYR A 72 -8.60 4.55 2.63
N ASN A 73 -8.22 5.81 2.42
CA ASN A 73 -9.11 6.92 2.05
C ASN A 73 -8.65 7.45 0.68
N SER A 74 -9.56 7.97 -0.15
CA SER A 74 -9.18 8.57 -1.44
C SER A 74 -8.21 9.76 -1.28
N THR A 75 -8.20 10.41 -0.12
CA THR A 75 -7.20 11.44 0.22
C THR A 75 -5.78 10.89 0.43
N CYS A 76 -5.62 9.57 0.58
CA CYS A 76 -4.32 8.89 0.66
C CYS A 76 -3.63 8.74 -0.70
N GLN A 77 -4.25 9.15 -1.81
CA GLN A 77 -3.53 9.43 -3.05
C GLN A 77 -2.61 10.63 -2.79
N ALA A 78 -1.47 10.36 -2.16
CA ALA A 78 -0.39 11.30 -2.03
C ALA A 78 -0.12 11.85 -3.43
N TYR A 79 -0.08 13.18 -3.53
CA TYR A 79 0.32 13.93 -4.69
C TYR A 79 1.28 13.08 -5.51
N VAL A 80 0.80 12.51 -6.61
CA VAL A 80 1.69 12.12 -7.69
C VAL A 80 2.38 13.45 -7.95
N GLU A 81 3.65 13.58 -7.54
CA GLU A 81 4.48 14.67 -8.01
C GLU A 81 4.25 14.63 -9.51
N LYS A 82 3.48 15.60 -10.00
CA LYS A 82 3.52 15.89 -11.41
C LYS A 82 4.99 16.24 -11.55
N ASP A 83 5.76 15.29 -12.04
CA ASP A 83 7.00 15.54 -12.74
C ASP A 83 6.63 16.55 -13.82
N TYR A 84 6.53 17.82 -13.40
CA TYR A 84 6.86 18.95 -14.22
C TYR A 84 8.29 18.63 -14.63
N PHE A 85 8.41 18.00 -15.80
CA PHE A 85 9.45 18.35 -16.73
C PHE A 85 9.47 19.89 -16.76
N VAL A 86 10.23 20.47 -15.84
CA VAL A 86 10.80 21.78 -16.04
C VAL A 86 11.80 21.51 -17.15
N GLU A 87 11.31 21.65 -18.38
CA GLU A 87 12.15 21.96 -19.51
C GLU A 87 13.00 23.13 -19.01
N PHE A 88 14.26 22.83 -18.68
CA PHE A 88 15.24 23.81 -18.26
C PHE A 88 15.42 24.73 -19.47
N GLU A 89 14.56 25.74 -19.58
CA GLU A 89 14.95 26.95 -20.28
C GLU A 89 16.21 27.41 -19.57
N LEU A 90 17.33 27.19 -20.25
CA LEU A 90 18.62 27.79 -19.93
C LEU A 90 18.44 29.32 -20.01
N ASN A 91 17.80 29.89 -18.99
CA ASN A 91 17.73 31.32 -18.78
C ASN A 91 19.11 31.78 -18.34
N ASP A 92 19.93 32.16 -19.32
CA ASP A 92 20.86 33.30 -19.38
C ASP A 92 21.80 33.63 -18.21
N TYR A 93 21.85 32.85 -17.12
CA TYR A 93 22.63 33.20 -15.92
C TYR A 93 24.09 32.74 -15.94
N TRP A 94 24.52 32.03 -17.00
CA TRP A 94 25.91 31.55 -17.13
C TRP A 94 26.68 32.17 -18.29
N ARG A 95 26.15 33.21 -18.95
CA ARG A 95 26.82 33.85 -20.08
C ARG A 95 27.83 34.94 -19.71
N ASP A 96 27.96 35.28 -18.42
CA ASP A 96 28.89 36.31 -17.93
C ASP A 96 30.12 35.73 -17.18
N MET A 97 30.41 34.43 -17.33
CA MET A 97 31.60 33.79 -16.73
C MET A 97 32.60 33.25 -17.76
N LEU A 98 32.56 33.76 -19.00
CA LEU A 98 33.56 33.51 -20.04
C LEU A 98 33.90 34.80 -20.81
N ASP A 99 34.33 35.82 -20.07
CA ASP A 99 35.28 36.85 -20.54
C ASP A 99 36.41 36.98 -19.51
#